data_AF-A0A7S0N5T8-F1
#
_entry.id   AF-A0A7S0N5T8-F1
#
_cell.length_a   1.000
_cell.length_b   1.000
_cell.length_c   1.000
_cell.angle_alpha   90.00
_cell.angle_beta   90.00
_cell.angle_gamma   90.00
#
_symmetry.space_group_name_H-M   'P 1'
#
loop_
_entity.id
_entity.type
_entity.pdbx_description
1 polymer ?
#
loop_
_entity_poly.entity_id
_entity_poly.type
_entity_poly.pdbx_seq_one_letter_code
_entity_poly.pdbx_strand_id
1 'polypeptide(L)'
;TIENIKAILEVEYNLPIVRQVLSFEGKILDNASRLSSSGVKTNDMLMLHEQRPQIPRAAGGAQQPTPVSRPSGAIGLDMLGNFFNPYQRHMREAEELLQMSTVDPHLRRRISENNASLAAALESNNPQNVAKELAEIHRLKQENEAKKQAAIMRLNSNPLDVEAQREIEEAIQLENIDKNLEQAMEYNPESFGRVVMLYIDCEVNGKPIKAFVDSGAQSTIMSVKCAERYGLMRLIDKRYAGIAKGVGTSKIVGRVHAVDMKIGSNFIPVSITVLENNDMEFLFGLDNLRRHQCILDLKDNVLRIGGDAVPFLAEGDIPMHLRESESGEDPMETDAGASGAKAAGGGGAGGAAGAGGG
;
A
#
# COMPACT_ATOMS: atom_id res chain seq x y z
N THR A 1 9.26 3.17 32.72
CA THR A 1 9.58 4.52 33.28
C THR A 1 9.13 5.57 32.29
N ILE A 2 9.15 6.85 32.65
CA ILE A 2 8.78 7.93 31.72
C ILE A 2 9.73 7.94 30.50
N GLU A 3 11.00 7.59 30.69
CA GLU A 3 11.96 7.35 29.59
C GLU A 3 11.49 6.28 28.58
N ASN A 4 10.90 5.17 29.05
CA ASN A 4 10.39 4.12 28.15
C ASN A 4 9.19 4.60 27.33
N ILE A 5 8.33 5.47 27.87
CA ILE A 5 7.25 6.07 27.09
C ILE A 5 7.80 7.04 26.05
N LYS A 6 8.81 7.85 26.41
CA LYS A 6 9.48 8.72 25.44
C LYS A 6 10.14 7.95 24.31
N ALA A 7 10.69 6.77 24.59
CA ALA A 7 11.23 5.88 23.55
C ALA A 7 10.14 5.37 22.59
N ILE A 8 8.95 5.02 23.10
CA ILE A 8 7.80 4.65 22.25
C ILE A 8 7.36 5.83 21.40
N LEU A 9 7.26 7.02 22.00
CA LEU A 9 6.90 8.25 21.27
C LEU A 9 7.96 8.69 20.25
N GLU A 10 9.23 8.34 20.46
CA GLU A 10 10.30 8.57 19.48
C GLU A 10 10.11 7.68 18.25
N VAL A 11 9.71 6.43 18.46
CA VAL A 11 9.41 5.48 17.38
C VAL A 11 8.10 5.83 16.66
N GLU A 12 7.09 6.30 17.39
CA GLU A 12 5.75 6.60 16.86
C GLU A 12 5.68 7.97 16.17
N TYR A 13 6.35 9.00 16.70
CA TYR A 13 6.28 10.38 16.18
C TYR A 13 7.60 10.92 15.61
N ASN A 14 8.62 10.07 15.47
CA ASN A 14 9.95 10.41 14.92
C ASN A 14 10.62 11.63 15.61
N LEU A 15 10.37 11.77 16.92
CA LEU A 15 10.85 12.87 17.76
C LEU A 15 11.93 12.36 18.72
N PRO A 16 13.20 12.80 18.65
CA PRO A 16 14.24 12.32 19.56
C PRO A 16 13.90 12.56 21.04
N ILE A 17 14.16 11.59 21.94
CA ILE A 17 13.90 11.71 23.40
C ILE A 17 14.39 13.04 23.99
N VAL A 18 15.54 13.54 23.52
CA VAL A 18 16.15 14.81 23.98
C VAL A 18 15.32 16.06 23.66
N ARG A 19 14.39 15.97 22.71
CA ARG A 19 13.45 17.03 22.33
C ARG A 19 12.05 16.80 22.90
N GLN A 20 11.82 15.69 23.61
CA GLN A 20 10.51 15.36 24.15
C GLN A 20 10.35 15.83 25.60
N VAL A 21 9.36 16.70 25.82
CA VAL A 21 8.92 17.10 27.17
C VAL A 21 7.52 16.55 27.40
N LEU A 22 7.40 15.59 28.31
CA LEU A 22 6.11 15.04 28.73
C LEU A 22 5.61 15.80 29.94
N SER A 23 4.35 16.21 29.91
CA SER A 23 3.68 16.83 31.06
C SER A 23 2.32 16.20 31.35
N PHE A 24 1.98 16.16 32.64
CA PHE A 24 0.70 15.66 33.14
C PHE A 24 0.12 16.69 34.11
N GLU A 25 -1.11 17.15 33.87
CA GLU A 25 -1.76 18.23 34.62
C GLU A 25 -0.88 19.50 34.80
N GLY A 26 -0.08 19.83 33.78
CA GLY A 26 0.82 20.98 33.80
C GLY A 26 2.15 20.77 34.56
N LYS A 27 2.42 19.57 35.07
CA LYS A 27 3.70 19.20 35.70
C LYS A 27 4.58 18.42 34.74
N ILE A 28 5.82 18.85 34.57
CA ILE A 28 6.81 18.17 33.73
C ILE A 28 7.25 16.86 34.42
N LEU A 29 7.23 15.79 33.64
CA LEU A 29 7.56 14.44 34.09
C LEU A 29 9.06 14.15 33.85
N ASP A 30 9.75 13.76 34.92
CA ASP A 30 11.18 13.43 34.88
C ASP A 30 11.44 12.01 34.34
N ASN A 31 12.51 11.85 33.56
CA ASN A 31 12.80 10.63 32.81
C ASN A 31 13.00 9.41 33.72
N ALA A 32 13.62 9.61 34.89
CA ALA A 32 13.90 8.54 35.87
C ALA A 32 12.67 8.10 36.67
N SER A 33 11.57 8.86 36.62
CA SER A 33 10.37 8.59 37.41
C SER A 33 9.49 7.50 36.78
N ARG A 34 8.74 6.78 37.63
CA ARG A 34 7.70 5.84 37.18
C ARG A 34 6.38 6.59 36.95
N LEU A 35 5.56 6.11 36.02
CA LEU A 35 4.25 6.71 35.75
C LEU A 35 3.31 6.64 36.95
N SER A 36 3.35 5.51 37.67
CA SER A 36 2.57 5.30 38.89
C SER A 36 2.96 6.25 40.04
N SER A 37 4.24 6.65 40.13
CA SER A 37 4.69 7.64 41.13
C SER A 37 4.34 9.08 40.75
N SER A 38 3.93 9.31 39.50
CA SER A 38 3.54 10.63 38.98
C SER A 38 2.02 10.83 38.98
N GLY A 39 1.26 9.87 39.51
CA GLY A 39 -0.20 9.95 39.66
C GLY A 39 -1.01 9.58 38.41
N VAL A 40 -0.35 9.17 37.31
CA VAL A 40 -1.00 8.85 36.03
C VAL A 40 -1.72 7.51 36.12
N LYS A 41 -3.03 7.50 35.84
CA LYS A 41 -3.87 6.30 35.78
C LYS A 41 -4.14 5.87 34.33
N THR A 42 -4.70 4.67 34.19
CA THR A 42 -5.17 4.17 32.89
C THR A 42 -6.27 5.08 32.34
N ASN A 43 -6.15 5.47 31.06
CA ASN A 43 -6.97 6.47 30.34
C ASN A 43 -6.69 7.96 30.65
N ASP A 44 -5.65 8.27 31.41
CA ASP A 44 -5.22 9.66 31.58
C ASP A 44 -4.39 10.14 30.37
N MET A 45 -4.59 11.40 29.99
CA MET A 45 -3.93 12.00 28.82
C MET A 45 -2.62 12.67 29.22
N LEU A 46 -1.55 12.36 28.49
CA LEU A 46 -0.23 12.98 28.64
C LEU A 46 -0.01 13.96 27.50
N MET A 47 0.50 15.15 27.82
CA MET A 47 0.81 16.18 26.83
C MET A 47 2.28 16.09 26.45
N LEU A 48 2.56 15.80 25.17
CA LEU A 48 3.89 15.82 24.58
C LEU A 48 4.16 17.20 23.96
N HIS A 49 5.23 17.85 24.41
CA HIS A 49 5.74 19.09 23.83
C HIS A 49 7.12 18.84 23.20
N GLU A 50 7.31 19.33 21.98
CA GLU A 50 8.62 19.38 21.33
C GLU A 50 9.41 20.59 21.85
N GLN A 51 10.51 20.35 22.54
CA GLN A 51 11.47 21.38 22.92
C GLN A 51 12.50 21.56 21.81
N ARG A 52 12.32 22.61 21.01
CA ARG A 52 13.33 23.00 20.01
C ARG A 52 14.54 23.60 20.72
N PRO A 53 15.77 23.15 20.41
CA PRO A 53 16.97 23.78 20.97
C PRO A 53 17.02 25.24 20.51
N GLN A 54 16.84 26.16 21.45
CA GLN A 54 17.15 27.57 21.27
C GLN A 54 18.66 27.65 21.02
N ILE A 55 19.05 27.97 19.79
CA ILE A 55 20.44 28.23 19.44
C ILE A 55 20.88 29.44 20.29
N PRO A 56 21.86 29.33 21.20
CA PRO A 56 22.35 30.47 21.92
C PRO A 56 23.02 31.39 20.89
N ARG A 57 22.44 32.56 20.68
CA ARG A 57 23.04 33.64 19.90
C ARG A 57 24.32 34.03 20.64
N ALA A 58 25.46 33.64 20.10
CA ALA A 58 26.78 33.86 20.69
C ALA A 58 27.02 35.37 20.88
N ALA A 59 26.91 35.84 22.12
CA ALA A 59 27.55 37.06 22.58
C ALA A 59 28.93 36.68 23.11
N GLY A 60 29.97 37.23 22.51
CA GLY A 60 31.37 36.93 22.81
C GLY A 60 31.75 37.25 24.25
N GLY A 61 32.65 36.44 24.80
CA GLY A 61 33.27 36.65 26.10
C GLY A 61 34.22 35.50 26.42
N ALA A 62 35.50 35.72 26.15
CA ALA A 62 36.57 34.79 26.48
C ALA A 62 36.71 34.64 28.01
N GLN A 63 36.75 33.41 28.52
CA GLN A 63 37.46 33.11 29.78
C GLN A 63 37.79 31.62 29.92
N GLN A 64 39.03 31.39 30.33
CA GLN A 64 39.68 30.10 30.54
C GLN A 64 39.04 29.30 31.70
N PRO A 65 39.07 27.96 31.68
CA PRO A 65 38.65 27.15 32.82
C PRO A 65 39.81 26.96 33.82
N THR A 66 39.58 27.33 35.08
CA THR A 66 40.36 26.90 36.24
C THR A 66 39.87 25.55 36.77
N PRO A 67 40.73 24.64 37.25
CA PRO A 67 40.32 23.34 37.77
C PRO A 67 39.89 23.45 39.23
N VAL A 68 38.72 22.91 39.57
CA VAL A 68 38.33 22.71 40.98
C VAL A 68 37.94 21.25 41.18
N SER A 69 38.71 20.58 42.02
CA SER A 69 38.55 19.19 42.45
C SER A 69 37.41 19.03 43.44
N ARG A 70 36.61 17.95 43.33
CA ARG A 70 35.99 17.20 44.45
C ARG A 70 35.22 15.95 43.95
N PRO A 71 34.88 14.98 44.83
CA PRO A 71 35.50 13.65 44.80
C PRO A 71 34.54 12.52 44.43
N SER A 72 35.16 11.36 44.22
CA SER A 72 34.57 10.04 43.99
C SER A 72 33.38 9.71 44.89
N GLY A 73 32.27 9.35 44.26
CA GLY A 73 31.15 8.62 44.84
C GLY A 73 30.50 7.82 43.71
N ALA A 74 30.47 6.50 43.87
CA ALA A 74 30.08 5.53 42.85
C ALA A 74 28.73 5.87 42.19
N ILE A 75 28.75 6.25 40.91
CA ILE A 75 27.58 6.25 40.03
C ILE A 75 27.74 5.06 39.09
N GLY A 76 26.67 4.27 39.03
CA GLY A 76 26.63 2.87 38.59
C GLY A 76 27.23 2.59 37.22
N LEU A 77 27.85 1.42 37.18
CA LEU A 77 28.46 0.69 36.07
C LEU A 77 27.50 0.41 34.88
N ASP A 78 26.23 0.82 34.96
CA ASP A 78 25.19 0.50 33.98
C ASP A 78 25.15 1.47 32.78
N MET A 79 25.65 2.71 32.93
CA MET A 79 25.59 3.71 31.85
C MET A 79 26.71 3.53 30.81
N LEU A 80 27.83 2.88 31.18
CA LEU A 80 28.93 2.59 30.24
C LEU A 80 28.65 1.35 29.37
N GLY A 81 27.90 0.36 29.86
CA GLY A 81 27.62 -0.89 29.15
C GLY A 81 26.79 -0.70 27.87
N ASN A 82 25.88 0.28 27.88
CA ASN A 82 25.02 0.60 26.74
C ASN A 82 25.74 1.23 25.53
N PHE A 83 26.99 1.69 25.69
CA PHE A 83 27.78 2.24 24.58
C PHE A 83 28.64 1.18 23.87
N PHE A 84 28.94 0.05 24.50
CA PHE A 84 29.96 -0.88 24.01
C PHE A 84 29.43 -2.11 23.27
N ASN A 85 28.12 -2.39 23.28
CA ASN A 85 27.61 -3.60 22.62
C ASN A 85 26.29 -3.39 21.85
N PRO A 86 26.36 -2.98 20.56
CA PRO A 86 25.16 -2.81 19.72
C PRO A 86 24.35 -4.10 19.59
N TYR A 87 24.99 -5.27 19.71
CA TYR A 87 24.31 -6.56 19.67
C TYR A 87 23.35 -6.76 20.85
N GLN A 88 23.72 -6.33 22.06
CA GLN A 88 22.84 -6.44 23.24
C GLN A 88 21.62 -5.51 23.16
N ARG A 89 21.78 -4.37 22.48
CA ARG A 89 20.67 -3.44 22.24
C ARG A 89 19.64 -4.03 21.29
N HIS A 90 20.06 -4.52 20.13
CA HIS A 90 19.17 -5.17 19.16
C HIS A 90 18.55 -6.45 19.71
N MET A 91 19.25 -7.16 20.61
CA MET A 91 18.71 -8.35 21.28
C MET A 91 17.55 -8.02 22.23
N ARG A 92 17.65 -6.93 23.02
CA ARG A 92 16.54 -6.46 23.85
C ARG A 92 15.36 -5.97 23.01
N GLU A 93 15.64 -5.18 21.97
CA GLU A 93 14.62 -4.70 21.03
C GLU A 93 13.90 -5.86 20.33
N ALA A 94 14.62 -6.93 19.98
CA ALA A 94 14.05 -8.14 19.39
C ALA A 94 13.16 -8.94 20.35
N GLU A 95 13.57 -9.08 21.62
CA GLU A 95 12.78 -9.74 22.65
C GLU A 95 11.49 -8.96 22.93
N GLU A 96 11.56 -7.63 22.98
CA GLU A 96 10.40 -6.76 23.15
C GLU A 96 9.44 -6.84 21.95
N LEU A 97 9.96 -6.81 20.72
CA LEU A 97 9.17 -6.98 19.50
C LEU A 97 8.48 -8.34 19.42
N LEU A 98 9.16 -9.42 19.82
CA LEU A 98 8.56 -10.76 19.87
C LEU A 98 7.43 -10.84 20.91
N GLN A 99 7.66 -10.29 22.10
CA GLN A 99 6.67 -10.24 23.17
C GLN A 99 5.42 -9.45 22.73
N MET A 100 5.61 -8.28 22.12
CA MET A 100 4.51 -7.46 21.61
C MET A 100 3.78 -8.11 20.43
N SER A 101 4.50 -8.75 19.51
CA SER A 101 3.91 -9.47 18.36
C SER A 101 3.03 -10.65 18.79
N THR A 102 3.28 -11.19 19.99
CA THR A 102 2.49 -12.28 20.59
C THR A 102 1.22 -11.75 21.26
N VAL A 103 1.26 -10.51 21.76
CA VAL A 103 0.13 -9.85 22.44
C VAL A 103 -0.82 -9.16 21.45
N ASP A 104 -0.29 -8.61 20.35
CA ASP A 104 -1.09 -7.92 19.31
C ASP A 104 -0.92 -8.59 17.92
N PRO A 105 -1.91 -9.40 17.48
CA PRO A 105 -1.93 -9.98 16.14
C PRO A 105 -1.97 -8.94 15.00
N HIS A 106 -2.45 -7.72 15.24
CA HIS A 106 -2.47 -6.66 14.23
C HIS A 106 -1.08 -6.08 13.98
N LEU A 107 -0.20 -6.07 14.99
CA LEU A 107 1.19 -5.67 14.83
C LEU A 107 1.94 -6.62 13.88
N ARG A 108 1.71 -7.93 13.98
CA ARG A 108 2.29 -8.93 13.06
C ARG A 108 1.88 -8.69 11.62
N ARG A 109 0.59 -8.43 11.39
CA ARG A 109 0.07 -8.15 10.05
C ARG A 109 0.71 -6.89 9.44
N ARG A 110 0.81 -5.82 10.21
CA ARG A 110 1.49 -4.58 9.77
C ARG A 110 2.96 -4.78 9.45
N ILE A 111 3.68 -5.57 10.25
CA ILE A 111 5.09 -5.90 9.97
C ILE A 111 5.20 -6.76 8.71
N SER A 112 4.28 -7.70 8.49
CA SER A 112 4.25 -8.51 7.26
C SER A 112 3.97 -7.70 6.00
N GLU A 113 3.13 -6.66 6.10
CA GLU A 113 2.80 -5.77 4.99
C GLU A 113 3.97 -4.83 4.67
N ASN A 114 4.75 -4.40 5.67
CA ASN A 114 5.83 -3.42 5.50
C ASN A 114 7.24 -4.03 5.32
N ASN A 115 7.51 -5.21 5.88
CA ASN A 115 8.82 -5.86 5.81
C ASN A 115 8.72 -7.39 5.92
N ALA A 116 8.73 -8.06 4.75
CA ALA A 116 8.63 -9.51 4.64
C ALA A 116 9.78 -10.26 5.34
N SER A 117 11.00 -9.70 5.37
CA SER A 117 12.17 -10.34 6.00
C SER A 117 12.06 -10.33 7.53
N LEU A 118 11.63 -9.20 8.09
CA LEU A 118 11.37 -9.07 9.53
C LEU A 118 10.15 -9.91 9.96
N ALA A 119 9.13 -10.01 9.13
CA ALA A 119 7.97 -10.86 9.38
C ALA A 119 8.36 -12.35 9.42
N ALA A 120 9.17 -12.83 8.48
CA ALA A 120 9.70 -14.19 8.49
C ALA A 120 10.59 -14.46 9.74
N ALA A 121 11.37 -13.47 10.18
CA ALA A 121 12.14 -13.56 11.41
C ALA A 121 11.24 -13.67 12.66
N LEU A 122 10.12 -12.93 12.71
CA LEU A 122 9.14 -12.99 13.79
C LEU A 122 8.33 -14.31 13.79
N GLU A 123 8.10 -14.91 12.62
CA GLU A 123 7.50 -16.25 12.50
C GLU A 123 8.41 -17.34 13.06
N SER A 124 9.73 -17.19 12.91
CA SER A 124 10.71 -18.12 13.46
C SER A 124 10.78 -18.12 15.01
N ASN A 125 10.10 -17.18 15.66
CA ASN A 125 10.04 -16.98 17.12
C ASN A 125 11.41 -17.01 17.81
N ASN A 126 12.47 -16.62 17.08
CA ASN A 126 13.84 -16.65 17.56
C ASN A 126 14.36 -15.21 17.72
N PRO A 127 14.64 -14.76 18.96
CA PRO A 127 15.10 -13.40 19.23
C PRO A 127 16.42 -13.05 18.53
N GLN A 128 17.28 -14.04 18.25
CA GLN A 128 18.55 -13.81 17.58
C GLN A 128 18.38 -13.48 16.08
N ASN A 129 17.38 -14.09 15.43
CA ASN A 129 17.09 -13.82 14.02
C ASN A 129 16.46 -12.42 13.87
N VAL A 130 15.52 -12.08 14.75
CA VAL A 130 14.89 -10.76 14.79
C VAL A 130 15.93 -9.68 15.11
N ALA A 131 16.84 -9.92 16.06
CA ALA A 131 17.91 -8.98 16.40
C ALA A 131 18.88 -8.74 15.24
N LYS A 132 19.20 -9.79 14.47
CA LYS A 132 20.04 -9.67 13.28
C LYS A 132 19.37 -8.82 12.20
N GLU A 133 18.08 -9.04 11.96
CA GLU A 133 17.32 -8.28 10.98
C GLU A 133 17.17 -6.81 11.38
N LEU A 134 16.86 -6.55 12.66
CA LEU A 134 16.81 -5.18 13.20
C LEU A 134 18.15 -4.47 13.10
N ALA A 135 19.26 -5.17 13.37
CA ALA A 135 20.60 -4.61 13.22
C ALA A 135 20.89 -4.22 11.76
N GLU A 136 20.46 -5.05 10.79
CA GLU A 136 20.62 -4.76 9.37
C GLU A 136 19.76 -3.56 8.93
N ILE A 137 18.49 -3.50 9.36
CA ILE A 137 17.59 -2.37 9.11
C ILE A 137 18.18 -1.07 9.67
N HIS A 138 18.65 -1.09 10.92
CA HIS A 138 19.25 0.09 11.55
C HIS A 138 20.55 0.51 10.86
N ARG A 139 21.39 -0.43 10.42
CA ARG A 139 22.60 -0.13 9.65
C ARG A 139 22.25 0.55 8.34
N LEU A 140 21.30 0.00 7.57
CA LEU A 140 20.87 0.58 6.29
C LEU A 140 20.31 2.00 6.46
N LYS A 141 19.50 2.22 7.52
CA LYS A 141 18.99 3.56 7.84
C LYS A 141 20.12 4.55 8.14
N GLN A 142 21.08 4.16 8.99
CA GLN A 142 22.23 5.01 9.32
C GLN A 142 23.09 5.34 8.11
N GLU A 143 23.35 4.35 7.23
CA GLU A 143 24.10 4.57 6.00
C GLU A 143 23.39 5.55 5.06
N ASN A 144 22.07 5.41 4.88
CA ASN A 144 21.28 6.33 4.06
C ASN A 144 21.25 7.75 4.64
N GLU A 145 21.11 7.89 5.96
CA GLU A 145 21.14 9.19 6.62
C GLU A 145 22.52 9.86 6.50
N ALA A 146 23.60 9.10 6.68
CA ALA A 146 24.96 9.59 6.51
C ALA A 146 25.21 10.04 5.05
N LYS A 147 24.71 9.30 4.06
CA LYS A 147 24.76 9.71 2.64
C LYS A 147 24.01 11.02 2.41
N LYS A 148 22.79 11.16 2.94
CA LYS A 148 21.98 12.39 2.84
C LYS A 148 22.72 13.58 3.47
N GLN A 149 23.32 13.41 4.65
CA GLN A 149 24.11 14.45 5.32
C GLN A 149 25.37 14.82 4.52
N ALA A 150 26.08 13.85 3.94
CA ALA A 150 27.25 14.10 3.11
C ALA A 150 26.89 14.88 1.83
N ALA A 151 25.77 14.56 1.17
CA ALA A 151 25.26 15.29 0.01
C ALA A 151 24.93 16.75 0.37
N ILE A 152 24.25 16.98 1.51
CA ILE A 152 23.94 18.32 2.03
C ILE A 152 25.22 19.12 2.32
N MET A 153 26.22 18.51 2.97
CA MET A 153 27.49 19.18 3.23
C MET A 153 28.22 19.53 1.93
N ARG A 154 28.17 18.66 0.92
CA ARG A 154 28.75 18.92 -0.40
C ARG A 154 28.09 20.11 -1.08
N LEU A 155 26.75 20.15 -1.10
CA LEU A 155 26.00 21.29 -1.64
C LEU A 155 26.28 22.60 -0.89
N ASN A 156 26.41 22.55 0.44
CA ASN A 156 26.77 23.73 1.24
C ASN A 156 28.18 24.26 0.92
N SER A 157 29.13 23.37 0.60
CA SER A 157 30.49 23.74 0.23
C SER A 157 30.63 24.20 -1.23
N ASN A 158 29.78 23.69 -2.12
CA ASN A 158 29.70 24.08 -3.53
C ASN A 158 28.23 24.15 -3.99
N PRO A 159 27.62 25.35 -3.92
CA PRO A 159 26.21 25.54 -4.31
C PRO A 159 25.88 25.26 -5.78
N LEU A 160 26.88 25.01 -6.65
CA LEU A 160 26.70 24.69 -8.07
C LEU A 160 26.97 23.21 -8.39
N ASP A 161 27.07 22.35 -7.37
CA ASP A 161 27.23 20.90 -7.56
C ASP A 161 25.92 20.25 -8.01
N VAL A 162 25.83 19.97 -9.31
CA VAL A 162 24.65 19.39 -9.97
C VAL A 162 24.32 17.98 -9.46
N GLU A 163 25.33 17.17 -9.11
CA GLU A 163 25.09 15.81 -8.62
C GLU A 163 24.55 15.81 -7.19
N ALA A 164 25.09 16.67 -6.32
CA ALA A 164 24.56 16.84 -4.97
C ALA A 164 23.13 17.40 -4.99
N GLN A 165 22.83 18.30 -5.93
CA GLN A 165 21.48 18.84 -6.12
C GLN A 165 20.49 17.75 -6.59
N ARG A 166 20.91 16.88 -7.51
CA ARG A 166 20.08 15.74 -7.97
C ARG A 166 19.82 14.72 -6.87
N GLU A 167 20.84 14.35 -6.10
CA GLU A 167 20.69 13.42 -4.96
C GLU A 167 19.70 13.97 -3.91
N ILE A 168 19.74 15.28 -3.64
CA ILE A 168 18.81 15.93 -2.71
C ILE A 168 17.40 16.02 -3.30
N GLU A 169 17.27 16.33 -4.59
CA GLU A 169 15.99 16.37 -5.29
C GLU A 169 15.30 15.01 -5.29
N GLU A 170 16.03 13.94 -5.65
CA GLU A 170 15.53 12.56 -5.60
C GLU A 170 15.08 12.18 -4.18
N ALA A 171 15.87 12.54 -3.15
CA ALA A 171 15.50 12.27 -1.75
C ALA A 171 14.25 13.04 -1.30
N ILE A 172 14.09 14.30 -1.73
CA ILE A 172 12.89 15.11 -1.44
C ILE A 172 11.68 14.53 -2.18
N GLN A 173 11.86 14.10 -3.43
CA GLN A 173 10.80 13.49 -4.21
C GLN A 173 10.31 12.20 -3.56
N LEU A 174 11.21 11.31 -3.14
CA LEU A 174 10.87 10.11 -2.40
C LEU A 174 10.13 10.44 -1.09
N GLU A 175 10.63 11.40 -0.31
CA GLU A 175 9.97 11.82 0.93
C GLU A 175 8.56 12.39 0.70
N ASN A 176 8.35 13.11 -0.41
CA ASN A 176 7.03 13.60 -0.80
C ASN A 176 6.10 12.47 -1.26
N ILE A 177 6.62 11.48 -1.99
CA ILE A 177 5.87 10.28 -2.39
C ILE A 177 5.44 9.50 -1.15
N ASP A 178 6.36 9.27 -0.21
CA ASP A 178 6.09 8.54 1.04
C ASP A 178 5.03 9.25 1.88
N LYS A 179 5.13 10.58 2.03
CA LYS A 179 4.12 11.38 2.73
C LYS A 179 2.76 11.32 2.05
N ASN A 180 2.72 11.40 0.72
CA ASN A 180 1.48 11.29 -0.04
C ASN A 180 0.87 9.88 0.10
N LEU A 181 1.69 8.84 0.13
CA LEU A 181 1.27 7.46 0.37
C LEU A 181 0.69 7.30 1.78
N GLU A 182 1.38 7.82 2.79
CA GLU A 182 0.92 7.80 4.19
C GLU A 182 -0.42 8.54 4.34
N GLN A 183 -0.54 9.73 3.73
CA GLN A 183 -1.82 10.46 3.67
C GLN A 183 -2.90 9.66 2.95
N ALA A 184 -2.59 9.00 1.83
CA ALA A 184 -3.56 8.16 1.15
C ALA A 184 -4.00 6.99 2.04
N MET A 185 -3.10 6.36 2.79
CA MET A 185 -3.44 5.28 3.72
C MET A 185 -4.28 5.76 4.90
N GLU A 186 -4.01 6.95 5.44
CA GLU A 186 -4.75 7.53 6.56
C GLU A 186 -6.16 7.99 6.15
N TYR A 187 -6.26 8.74 5.05
CA TYR A 187 -7.50 9.41 4.66
C TYR A 187 -8.34 8.63 3.64
N ASN A 188 -7.70 7.81 2.79
CA ASN A 188 -8.33 7.08 1.69
C ASN A 188 -7.94 5.59 1.70
N PRO A 189 -8.16 4.83 2.79
CA PRO A 189 -7.80 3.41 2.84
C PRO A 189 -8.49 2.59 1.74
N GLU A 190 -9.65 3.03 1.25
CA GLU A 190 -10.39 2.39 0.15
C GLU A 190 -9.67 2.46 -1.20
N SER A 191 -8.73 3.40 -1.40
CA SER A 191 -7.90 3.46 -2.63
C SER A 191 -6.94 2.27 -2.74
N PHE A 192 -6.70 1.54 -1.64
CA PHE A 192 -5.87 0.34 -1.60
C PHE A 192 -6.69 -0.95 -1.62
N GLY A 193 -8.01 -0.86 -1.53
CA GLY A 193 -8.92 -2.00 -1.66
C GLY A 193 -9.18 -2.35 -3.13
N ARG A 194 -9.25 -3.64 -3.45
CA ARG A 194 -9.76 -4.07 -4.76
C ARG A 194 -11.24 -3.71 -4.84
N VAL A 195 -11.60 -2.86 -5.81
CA VAL A 195 -13.00 -2.46 -6.03
C VAL A 195 -13.77 -3.66 -6.59
N VAL A 196 -14.85 -4.03 -5.91
CA VAL A 196 -15.74 -5.09 -6.37
C VAL A 196 -16.62 -4.55 -7.50
N MET A 197 -16.60 -5.25 -8.63
CA MET A 197 -17.42 -4.90 -9.79
C MET A 197 -18.92 -5.07 -9.53
N LEU A 198 -19.74 -4.30 -10.24
CA LEU A 198 -21.19 -4.28 -10.04
C LEU A 198 -21.85 -5.47 -10.74
N TYR A 199 -22.34 -6.43 -9.95
CA TYR A 199 -23.17 -7.52 -10.46
C TYR A 199 -24.55 -7.53 -9.83
N ILE A 200 -25.55 -7.99 -10.57
CA ILE A 200 -26.92 -8.20 -10.07
C ILE A 200 -27.38 -9.63 -10.39
N ASP A 201 -28.24 -10.18 -9.52
CA ASP A 201 -29.02 -11.37 -9.87
C ASP A 201 -30.23 -10.97 -10.71
N CYS A 202 -30.44 -11.70 -11.79
CA CYS A 202 -31.56 -11.51 -12.71
C CYS A 202 -31.95 -12.84 -13.35
N GLU A 203 -33.05 -12.87 -14.10
CA GLU A 203 -33.45 -14.05 -14.86
C GLU A 203 -33.67 -13.69 -16.33
N VAL A 204 -33.14 -14.47 -17.25
CA VAL A 204 -33.41 -14.34 -18.68
C VAL A 204 -34.12 -15.60 -19.14
N ASN A 205 -35.29 -15.44 -19.76
CA ASN A 205 -36.10 -16.58 -20.22
C ASN A 205 -36.39 -17.62 -19.10
N GLY A 206 -36.64 -17.14 -17.88
CA GLY A 206 -36.96 -17.95 -16.70
C GLY A 206 -35.79 -18.70 -16.06
N LYS A 207 -34.54 -18.41 -16.45
CA LYS A 207 -33.33 -19.00 -15.87
C LYS A 207 -32.49 -17.92 -15.18
N PRO A 208 -31.97 -18.16 -13.97
CA PRO A 208 -31.18 -17.17 -13.23
C PRO A 208 -29.81 -16.96 -13.89
N ILE A 209 -29.38 -15.70 -13.97
CA ILE A 209 -28.10 -15.25 -14.50
C ILE A 209 -27.57 -14.09 -13.65
N LYS A 210 -26.24 -14.03 -13.50
CA LYS A 210 -25.56 -12.89 -12.90
C LYS A 210 -25.16 -11.93 -14.02
N ALA A 211 -25.65 -10.72 -13.97
CA ALA A 211 -25.36 -9.70 -14.98
C ALA A 211 -24.29 -8.74 -14.47
N PHE A 212 -23.23 -8.56 -15.25
CA PHE A 212 -22.27 -7.49 -15.03
C PHE A 212 -22.87 -6.17 -15.48
N VAL A 213 -22.90 -5.16 -14.61
CA VAL A 213 -23.52 -3.87 -14.89
C VAL A 213 -22.44 -2.86 -15.28
N ASP A 214 -22.42 -2.49 -16.56
CA ASP A 214 -21.39 -1.61 -17.11
C ASP A 214 -22.00 -0.45 -17.90
N SER A 215 -21.88 0.75 -17.34
CA SER A 215 -22.30 1.99 -18.00
C SER A 215 -21.34 2.46 -19.11
N GLY A 216 -20.10 1.95 -19.14
CA GLY A 216 -19.10 2.23 -20.17
C GLY A 216 -19.35 1.46 -21.48
N ALA A 217 -20.03 0.32 -21.40
CA ALA A 217 -20.43 -0.44 -22.58
C ALA A 217 -21.64 0.19 -23.29
N GLN A 218 -21.48 0.50 -24.57
CA GLN A 218 -22.57 1.06 -25.38
C GLN A 218 -23.74 0.08 -25.58
N SER A 219 -23.49 -1.22 -25.54
CA SER A 219 -24.49 -2.25 -25.84
C SER A 219 -24.45 -3.38 -24.84
N THR A 220 -25.63 -3.93 -24.53
CA THR A 220 -25.79 -5.15 -23.74
C THR A 220 -25.33 -6.35 -24.55
N ILE A 221 -24.47 -7.18 -23.94
CA ILE A 221 -23.72 -8.23 -24.61
C ILE A 221 -23.95 -9.57 -23.92
N MET A 222 -24.00 -10.65 -24.70
CA MET A 222 -24.06 -12.03 -24.21
C MET A 222 -23.15 -12.93 -25.05
N SER A 223 -22.47 -13.89 -24.43
CA SER A 223 -21.72 -14.90 -25.19
C SER A 223 -22.64 -15.91 -25.90
N VAL A 224 -22.20 -16.50 -27.01
CA VAL A 224 -22.95 -17.56 -27.70
C VAL A 224 -23.25 -18.74 -26.78
N LYS A 225 -22.27 -19.18 -25.98
CA LYS A 225 -22.44 -20.28 -25.00
C LYS A 225 -23.53 -19.94 -23.98
N CYS A 226 -23.60 -18.68 -23.56
CA CYS A 226 -24.69 -18.20 -22.73
C CYS A 226 -26.02 -18.28 -23.50
N ALA A 227 -26.13 -17.69 -24.69
CA ALA A 227 -27.35 -17.75 -25.50
C ALA A 227 -27.88 -19.19 -25.73
N GLU A 228 -26.99 -20.18 -25.89
CA GLU A 228 -27.34 -21.61 -25.96
C GLU A 228 -27.95 -22.13 -24.65
N ARG A 229 -27.29 -21.91 -23.50
CA ARG A 229 -27.79 -22.34 -22.18
C ARG A 229 -29.15 -21.74 -21.85
N TYR A 230 -29.41 -20.51 -22.26
CA TYR A 230 -30.66 -19.80 -22.00
C TYR A 230 -31.73 -20.01 -23.10
N GLY A 231 -31.44 -20.81 -24.13
CA GLY A 231 -32.41 -21.18 -25.17
C GLY A 231 -32.75 -20.04 -26.14
N LEU A 232 -31.84 -19.08 -26.32
CA LEU A 232 -32.05 -17.87 -27.13
C LEU A 232 -31.60 -18.04 -28.58
N MET A 233 -30.98 -19.17 -28.95
CA MET A 233 -30.41 -19.42 -30.28
C MET A 233 -31.38 -19.17 -31.43
N ARG A 234 -32.66 -19.50 -31.23
CA ARG A 234 -33.73 -19.29 -32.23
C ARG A 234 -34.09 -17.82 -32.46
N LEU A 235 -33.72 -16.94 -31.53
CA LEU A 235 -34.03 -15.51 -31.57
C LEU A 235 -32.87 -14.66 -32.12
N ILE A 236 -31.72 -15.30 -32.40
CA ILE A 236 -30.53 -14.60 -32.90
C ILE A 236 -30.72 -14.27 -34.37
N ASP A 237 -30.87 -12.98 -34.67
CA ASP A 237 -30.89 -12.46 -36.02
C ASP A 237 -29.46 -12.29 -36.55
N LYS A 238 -29.04 -13.22 -37.41
CA LYS A 238 -27.71 -13.25 -38.03
C LYS A 238 -27.48 -12.13 -39.05
N ARG A 239 -28.51 -11.39 -39.48
CA ARG A 239 -28.33 -10.24 -40.37
C ARG A 239 -27.56 -9.09 -39.72
N TYR A 240 -27.54 -9.09 -38.38
CA TYR A 240 -26.78 -8.15 -37.56
C TYR A 240 -25.40 -8.71 -37.15
N ALA A 241 -24.93 -9.77 -37.83
CA ALA A 241 -23.57 -10.26 -37.66
C ALA A 241 -22.56 -9.22 -38.16
N GLY A 242 -21.40 -9.17 -37.51
CA GLY A 242 -20.39 -8.16 -37.79
C GLY A 242 -19.18 -8.29 -36.87
N ILE A 243 -18.38 -7.24 -36.80
CA ILE A 243 -17.23 -7.17 -35.90
C ILE A 243 -17.55 -6.08 -34.88
N ALA A 244 -17.60 -6.45 -33.60
CA ALA A 244 -17.69 -5.48 -32.52
C ALA A 244 -16.33 -4.79 -32.40
N LYS A 245 -16.31 -3.48 -32.68
CA LYS A 245 -15.17 -2.62 -32.37
C LYS A 245 -15.41 -2.04 -30.98
N GLY A 246 -14.73 -2.60 -29.99
CA GLY A 246 -14.72 -2.16 -28.59
C GLY A 246 -13.40 -2.60 -27.93
N VAL A 247 -13.43 -2.96 -26.67
CA VAL A 247 -12.30 -3.44 -25.84
C VAL A 247 -11.81 -4.83 -26.29
N GLY A 248 -11.43 -4.95 -27.57
CA GLY A 248 -11.12 -6.20 -28.26
C GLY A 248 -11.89 -6.34 -29.58
N THR A 249 -11.32 -7.08 -30.55
CA THR A 249 -12.00 -7.46 -31.79
C THR A 249 -12.77 -8.76 -31.55
N SER A 250 -14.06 -8.66 -31.24
CA SER A 250 -14.94 -9.81 -31.08
C SER A 250 -15.93 -9.93 -32.24
N LYS A 251 -16.12 -11.14 -32.75
CA LYS A 251 -17.09 -11.40 -33.82
C LYS A 251 -18.50 -11.43 -33.24
N ILE A 252 -19.36 -10.57 -33.77
CA ILE A 252 -20.80 -10.55 -33.48
C ILE A 252 -21.44 -11.65 -34.32
N VAL A 253 -22.07 -12.60 -33.64
CA VAL A 253 -22.82 -13.69 -34.28
C VAL A 253 -24.19 -13.21 -34.75
N GLY A 254 -24.80 -12.29 -33.99
CA GLY A 254 -26.07 -11.67 -34.34
C GLY A 254 -26.64 -10.88 -33.16
N ARG A 255 -27.92 -10.53 -33.26
CA ARG A 255 -28.62 -9.76 -32.23
C ARG A 255 -29.96 -10.42 -31.88
N VAL A 256 -30.27 -10.46 -30.59
CA VAL A 256 -31.62 -10.73 -30.08
C VAL A 256 -32.31 -9.38 -29.90
N HIS A 257 -33.39 -9.15 -30.65
CA HIS A 257 -34.06 -7.84 -30.68
C HIS A 257 -34.84 -7.54 -29.40
N ALA A 258 -35.52 -8.56 -28.86
CA ALA A 258 -36.27 -8.47 -27.63
C ALA A 258 -36.33 -9.84 -26.96
N VAL A 259 -36.01 -9.89 -25.67
CA VAL A 259 -36.27 -11.00 -24.76
C VAL A 259 -36.66 -10.43 -23.41
N ASP A 260 -37.57 -11.10 -22.71
CA ASP A 260 -37.95 -10.70 -21.36
C ASP A 260 -36.86 -11.09 -20.37
N MET A 261 -36.39 -10.09 -19.64
CA MET A 261 -35.45 -10.23 -18.54
C MET A 261 -36.14 -9.77 -17.26
N LYS A 262 -36.03 -10.57 -16.20
CA LYS A 262 -36.57 -10.26 -14.89
C LYS A 262 -35.47 -9.72 -13.99
N ILE A 263 -35.69 -8.55 -13.40
CA ILE A 263 -34.80 -7.91 -12.44
C ILE A 263 -35.65 -7.55 -11.22
N GLY A 264 -35.39 -8.19 -10.08
CA GLY A 264 -36.29 -8.09 -8.91
C GLY A 264 -37.67 -8.66 -9.24
N SER A 265 -38.70 -7.83 -9.16
CA SER A 265 -40.08 -8.18 -9.54
C SER A 265 -40.48 -7.71 -10.95
N ASN A 266 -39.63 -6.90 -11.59
CA ASN A 266 -39.92 -6.28 -12.88
C ASN A 266 -39.50 -7.18 -14.05
N PHE A 267 -40.39 -7.30 -15.05
CA PHE A 267 -40.08 -7.90 -16.36
C PHE A 267 -39.85 -6.79 -17.38
N ILE A 268 -38.64 -6.74 -17.93
CA ILE A 268 -38.23 -5.72 -18.89
C ILE A 268 -37.83 -6.34 -20.22
N PRO A 269 -38.28 -5.79 -21.36
CA PRO A 269 -37.79 -6.22 -22.67
C PRO A 269 -36.37 -5.69 -22.88
N VAL A 270 -35.42 -6.58 -23.13
CA VAL A 270 -34.01 -6.24 -23.39
C VAL A 270 -33.57 -6.69 -24.77
N SER A 271 -32.77 -5.84 -25.42
CA SER A 271 -32.06 -6.20 -26.66
C SER A 271 -30.63 -6.62 -26.33
N ILE A 272 -30.14 -7.71 -26.93
CA ILE A 272 -28.86 -8.33 -26.58
C ILE A 272 -28.04 -8.58 -27.84
N THR A 273 -26.79 -8.14 -27.84
CA THR A 273 -25.81 -8.44 -28.90
C THR A 273 -25.06 -9.73 -28.54
N VAL A 274 -25.02 -10.70 -29.45
CA VAL A 274 -24.40 -12.01 -29.17
C VAL A 274 -23.00 -12.07 -29.77
N LEU A 275 -21.99 -12.32 -28.93
CA LEU A 275 -20.58 -12.41 -29.31
C LEU A 275 -20.06 -13.85 -29.21
N GLU A 276 -19.11 -14.21 -30.08
CA GLU A 276 -18.42 -15.51 -30.06
C GLU A 276 -17.44 -15.63 -28.87
N ASN A 277 -17.05 -14.51 -28.25
CA ASN A 277 -16.07 -14.48 -27.17
C ASN A 277 -16.62 -15.06 -25.84
N ASN A 278 -15.72 -15.62 -25.02
CA ASN A 278 -16.03 -16.44 -23.85
C ASN A 278 -15.72 -15.79 -22.50
N ASP A 279 -15.03 -14.66 -22.47
CA ASP A 279 -14.48 -14.12 -21.21
C ASP A 279 -15.57 -13.54 -20.29
N MET A 280 -16.73 -13.21 -20.86
CA MET A 280 -17.86 -12.59 -20.19
C MET A 280 -19.17 -13.29 -20.57
N GLU A 281 -19.96 -13.68 -19.57
CA GLU A 281 -21.23 -14.38 -19.82
C GLU A 281 -22.33 -13.44 -20.28
N PHE A 282 -22.59 -12.39 -19.49
CA PHE A 282 -23.64 -11.42 -19.76
C PHE A 282 -23.32 -10.05 -19.14
N LEU A 283 -23.32 -9.03 -20.00
CA LEU A 283 -23.12 -7.64 -19.63
C LEU A 283 -24.39 -6.86 -19.93
N PHE A 284 -24.85 -6.11 -18.93
CA PHE A 284 -25.95 -5.18 -18.97
C PHE A 284 -25.42 -3.77 -19.21
N GLY A 285 -25.52 -3.33 -20.45
CA GLY A 285 -24.89 -2.11 -20.96
C GLY A 285 -25.76 -0.87 -20.86
N LEU A 286 -25.17 0.26 -21.27
CA LEU A 286 -25.80 1.58 -21.22
C LEU A 286 -27.10 1.68 -22.03
N ASP A 287 -27.24 0.90 -23.12
CA ASP A 287 -28.43 0.88 -23.96
C ASP A 287 -29.69 0.49 -23.19
N ASN A 288 -29.63 -0.59 -22.40
CA ASN A 288 -30.76 -1.03 -21.59
C ASN A 288 -30.84 -0.30 -20.24
N LEU A 289 -29.69 0.10 -19.64
CA LEU A 289 -29.68 0.96 -18.45
C LEU A 289 -30.43 2.27 -18.71
N ARG A 290 -30.13 2.93 -19.84
CA ARG A 290 -30.79 4.18 -20.23
C ARG A 290 -32.23 3.98 -20.67
N ARG A 291 -32.53 2.91 -21.42
CA ARG A 291 -33.89 2.59 -21.87
C ARG A 291 -34.86 2.42 -20.72
N HIS A 292 -34.43 1.73 -19.65
CA HIS A 292 -35.26 1.41 -18.49
C HIS A 292 -35.08 2.39 -17.32
N GLN A 293 -34.38 3.52 -17.57
CA GLN A 293 -34.15 4.59 -16.60
C GLN A 293 -33.58 4.09 -15.27
N CYS A 294 -32.62 3.15 -15.35
CA CYS A 294 -32.00 2.58 -14.17
C CYS A 294 -31.19 3.62 -13.40
N ILE A 295 -31.14 3.46 -12.07
CA ILE A 295 -30.29 4.27 -11.19
C ILE A 295 -29.28 3.34 -10.54
N LEU A 296 -28.00 3.61 -10.77
CA LEU A 296 -26.88 2.97 -10.06
C LEU A 296 -26.69 3.70 -8.73
N ASP A 297 -27.34 3.20 -7.67
CA ASP A 297 -27.25 3.79 -6.35
C ASP A 297 -26.09 3.14 -5.58
N LEU A 298 -24.90 3.72 -5.73
CA LEU A 298 -23.68 3.24 -5.07
C LEU A 298 -23.67 3.55 -3.57
N LYS A 299 -24.53 4.48 -3.11
CA LYS A 299 -24.64 4.81 -1.68
C LYS A 299 -25.35 3.70 -0.93
N ASP A 300 -26.47 3.22 -1.47
CA ASP A 300 -27.25 2.12 -0.89
C ASP A 300 -26.82 0.74 -1.45
N ASN A 301 -25.86 0.72 -2.39
CA ASN A 301 -25.37 -0.46 -3.09
C ASN A 301 -26.48 -1.27 -3.80
N VAL A 302 -27.36 -0.57 -4.52
CA VAL A 302 -28.50 -1.16 -5.26
C VAL A 302 -28.61 -0.62 -6.68
N LEU A 303 -29.06 -1.46 -7.61
CA LEU A 303 -29.62 -1.05 -8.89
C LEU A 303 -31.12 -0.78 -8.71
N ARG A 304 -31.56 0.45 -8.94
CA ARG A 304 -33.00 0.79 -8.93
C ARG A 304 -33.57 0.73 -10.34
N ILE A 305 -34.68 0.02 -10.49
CA ILE A 305 -35.39 -0.13 -11.77
C ILE A 305 -36.88 -0.33 -11.51
N GLY A 306 -37.74 0.40 -12.22
CA GLY A 306 -39.19 0.19 -12.14
C GLY A 306 -39.80 0.32 -10.74
N GLY A 307 -39.15 1.07 -9.82
CA GLY A 307 -39.56 1.19 -8.42
C GLY A 307 -38.98 0.13 -7.47
N ASP A 308 -38.35 -0.92 -8.01
CA ASP A 308 -37.62 -1.92 -7.23
C ASP A 308 -36.19 -1.46 -6.96
N ALA A 309 -35.62 -1.95 -5.85
CA ALA A 309 -34.21 -1.82 -5.51
C ALA A 309 -33.59 -3.23 -5.43
N VAL A 310 -32.70 -3.55 -6.37
CA VAL A 310 -32.00 -4.84 -6.43
C VAL A 310 -30.58 -4.66 -5.92
N PRO A 311 -30.15 -5.36 -4.86
CA PRO A 311 -28.81 -5.22 -4.32
C PRO A 311 -27.74 -5.70 -5.32
N PHE A 312 -26.61 -4.99 -5.34
CA PHE A 312 -25.42 -5.51 -6.00
C PHE A 312 -24.84 -6.68 -5.20
N LEU A 313 -24.24 -7.63 -5.91
CA LEU A 313 -23.63 -8.80 -5.30
C LEU A 313 -22.39 -8.41 -4.49
N ALA A 314 -22.23 -9.05 -3.33
CA ALA A 314 -21.00 -8.98 -2.56
C ALA A 314 -19.88 -9.74 -3.28
N GLU A 315 -18.63 -9.43 -2.94
CA GLU A 315 -17.45 -10.07 -3.54
C GLU A 315 -17.59 -11.60 -3.56
N GLY A 316 -17.97 -12.20 -2.43
CA GLY A 316 -18.12 -13.65 -2.26
C GLY A 316 -19.09 -14.33 -3.22
N ASP A 317 -20.12 -13.62 -3.68
CA ASP A 317 -21.21 -14.17 -4.51
C ASP A 317 -20.93 -14.05 -6.02
N ILE A 318 -19.84 -13.37 -6.39
CA ILE A 318 -19.38 -13.25 -7.78
C ILE A 318 -18.55 -14.49 -8.11
N PRO A 319 -18.90 -15.27 -9.16
CA PRO A 319 -18.12 -16.43 -9.58
C PRO A 319 -16.64 -16.11 -9.82
N MET A 320 -15.73 -16.95 -9.33
CA MET A 320 -14.27 -16.73 -9.44
C MET A 320 -13.80 -16.54 -10.88
N HIS A 321 -14.38 -17.27 -11.84
CA HIS A 321 -14.04 -17.15 -13.26
C HIS A 321 -14.44 -15.81 -13.89
N LEU A 322 -15.33 -15.05 -13.24
CA LEU A 322 -15.70 -13.68 -13.63
C LEU A 322 -14.85 -12.62 -12.91
N ARG A 323 -14.14 -12.99 -11.84
CA ARG A 323 -13.21 -12.09 -11.13
C ARG A 323 -11.86 -12.01 -11.83
N GLU A 324 -11.40 -13.11 -12.42
CA GLU A 324 -10.07 -13.23 -13.03
C GLU A 324 -10.01 -12.76 -14.49
N SER A 325 -11.13 -12.81 -15.23
CA SER A 325 -11.16 -12.41 -16.65
C SER A 325 -11.17 -10.89 -16.87
N GLU A 326 -11.42 -10.11 -15.82
CA GLU A 326 -11.45 -8.63 -15.89
C GLU A 326 -10.30 -7.94 -15.17
N SER A 327 -9.53 -8.67 -14.35
CA SER A 327 -8.22 -8.21 -13.88
C SER A 327 -7.22 -8.34 -15.02
N GLY A 328 -7.31 -7.45 -16.02
CA GLY A 328 -6.22 -7.17 -16.95
C GLY A 328 -5.04 -6.48 -16.26
N GLU A 329 -4.67 -6.93 -15.05
CA GLU A 329 -3.37 -6.64 -14.49
C GLU A 329 -2.38 -7.52 -15.27
N ASP A 330 -1.80 -6.94 -16.33
CA ASP A 330 -0.50 -7.41 -16.80
C ASP A 330 0.38 -7.56 -15.54
N PRO A 331 1.06 -8.70 -15.36
CA PRO A 331 1.91 -8.88 -14.20
C PRO A 331 2.88 -7.71 -14.17
N MET A 332 2.76 -6.88 -13.13
CA MET A 332 3.70 -5.81 -12.86
C MET A 332 5.07 -6.50 -12.72
N GLU A 333 5.86 -6.48 -13.79
CA GLU A 333 7.27 -6.83 -13.72
C GLU A 333 7.86 -5.88 -12.69
N THR A 334 8.11 -6.40 -11.49
CA THR A 334 9.03 -5.78 -10.56
C THR A 334 10.37 -5.81 -11.28
N ASP A 335 10.70 -4.73 -11.98
CA ASP A 335 12.06 -4.44 -12.44
C ASP A 335 12.92 -4.25 -11.19
N ALA A 336 13.33 -5.38 -10.61
CA ALA A 336 14.48 -5.47 -9.75
C ALA A 336 15.70 -5.26 -10.66
N GLY A 337 15.91 -4.01 -11.05
CA GLY A 337 17.06 -3.53 -11.80
C GLY A 337 18.33 -3.78 -11.00
N ALA A 338 18.90 -4.98 -11.15
CA ALA A 338 20.23 -5.31 -10.70
C ALA A 338 21.24 -4.59 -11.61
N SER A 339 21.53 -3.32 -11.28
CA SER A 339 22.68 -2.58 -11.80
C SER A 339 23.98 -3.10 -11.19
N GLY A 340 24.38 -4.31 -11.60
CA GLY A 340 25.68 -4.90 -11.29
C GLY A 340 26.71 -4.55 -12.37
N ALA A 341 27.24 -3.33 -12.34
CA ALA A 341 28.42 -2.97 -13.11
C ALA A 341 29.64 -3.75 -12.60
N LYS A 342 30.18 -4.66 -13.42
CA LYS A 342 31.58 -5.10 -13.34
C LYS A 342 32.22 -5.12 -14.71
N ALA A 343 33.03 -4.11 -14.95
CA ALA A 343 34.02 -4.04 -16.02
C ALA A 343 35.34 -4.73 -15.61
N ALA A 344 36.14 -5.02 -16.65
CA ALA A 344 37.49 -5.60 -16.69
C ALA A 344 37.59 -7.12 -16.46
N GLY A 345 38.24 -7.94 -17.30
CA GLY A 345 39.04 -7.80 -18.53
C GLY A 345 39.66 -9.21 -18.76
N GLY A 346 40.24 -9.64 -19.87
CA GLY A 346 40.53 -9.13 -21.20
C GLY A 346 41.16 -10.27 -22.02
N GLY A 347 41.40 -10.02 -23.32
CA GLY A 347 42.20 -10.85 -24.23
C GLY A 347 41.44 -12.04 -24.82
N GLY A 348 41.45 -12.31 -26.13
CA GLY A 348 42.15 -11.75 -27.27
C GLY A 348 42.09 -12.77 -28.41
N ALA A 349 42.17 -12.25 -29.64
CA ALA A 349 42.50 -12.92 -30.91
C ALA A 349 41.42 -13.75 -31.65
N GLY A 350 41.12 -13.28 -32.88
CA GLY A 350 41.35 -14.11 -34.06
C GLY A 350 40.23 -14.18 -35.09
N GLY A 351 40.47 -13.62 -36.29
CA GLY A 351 40.11 -14.30 -37.53
C GLY A 351 39.05 -13.65 -38.41
N ALA A 352 39.52 -13.07 -39.51
CA ALA A 352 38.76 -12.54 -40.64
C ALA A 352 38.10 -13.63 -41.51
N ALA A 353 37.07 -13.26 -42.27
CA ALA A 353 36.98 -13.40 -43.74
C ALA A 353 35.55 -13.11 -44.22
N GLY A 354 35.44 -12.36 -45.32
CA GLY A 354 34.19 -12.01 -45.98
C GLY A 354 33.75 -12.97 -47.09
N ALA A 355 32.91 -12.41 -47.98
CA ALA A 355 32.19 -12.98 -49.12
C ALA A 355 30.84 -13.62 -48.73
N GLY A 356 29.71 -13.33 -49.36
CA GLY A 356 29.40 -12.61 -50.59
C GLY A 356 28.13 -13.24 -51.18
N GLY A 357 27.34 -12.49 -51.94
CA GLY A 357 26.38 -13.07 -52.87
C GLY A 357 25.02 -12.38 -52.96
N GLY A 358 24.77 -11.79 -54.13
CA GLY A 358 23.43 -11.60 -54.70
C GLY A 358 22.90 -10.19 -54.66
#